data_AF-A0AAF0MHD1-F1
#
_entry.id   AF-A0AAF0MHD1-F1
#
_cell.length_a   1.000
_cell.length_b   1.000
_cell.length_c   1.000
_cell.angle_alpha   90.00
_cell.angle_beta   90.00
_cell.angle_gamma   90.00
#
_symmetry.space_group_name_H-M   'P 1'
#
loop_
_entity.id
_entity.type
_entity.pdbx_description
1 polymer ?
#
loop_
_entity_poly.entity_id
_entity_poly.type
_entity_poly.pdbx_seq_one_letter_code
_entity_poly.pdbx_strand_id
1 'polypeptide(L)'
;MVKSGFVTMETINKRKRSVEKIIGERLALKDARRAYGQRMFDRGVPIESVSYAMGHDSIKTTQKYYANYREESILDNIYDVMRGRSESMP
;
A
#
# COMPACT_ATOMS: atom_id res chain seq x y z
N MET A 1 27.35 19.03 7.36
CA MET A 1 26.13 19.42 8.11
C MET A 1 24.94 19.32 7.16
N VAL A 2 24.20 18.20 7.16
CA VAL A 2 22.99 18.07 6.35
C VAL A 2 21.93 18.95 7.02
N LYS A 3 21.55 20.06 6.36
CA LYS A 3 20.41 20.87 6.83
C LYS A 3 19.18 19.97 6.79
N SER A 4 18.70 19.55 7.95
CA SER A 4 17.36 18.99 8.10
C SER A 4 16.36 20.13 7.79
N GLY A 5 16.07 20.32 6.51
CA GLY A 5 15.09 21.28 6.03
C GLY A 5 13.73 20.62 6.03
N PHE A 6 12.82 21.11 6.87
CA PHE A 6 11.43 20.70 6.80
C PHE A 6 10.88 21.01 5.41
N VAL A 7 10.34 19.98 4.73
CA VAL A 7 9.71 20.17 3.43
C VAL A 7 8.29 20.67 3.67
N THR A 8 7.96 21.83 3.11
CA THR A 8 6.61 22.38 3.20
C THR A 8 5.64 21.63 2.30
N MET A 9 4.36 21.58 2.67
CA MET A 9 3.30 21.04 1.81
C MET A 9 3.21 21.76 0.47
N GLU A 10 3.56 23.05 0.42
CA GLU A 10 3.64 23.80 -0.83
C GLU A 10 4.74 23.26 -1.76
N THR A 11 5.91 22.94 -1.22
CA THR A 11 7.01 22.33 -1.98
C THR A 11 6.60 20.96 -2.52
N ILE A 12 5.93 20.14 -1.71
CA ILE A 12 5.39 18.85 -2.14
C ILE A 12 4.36 19.05 -3.27
N ASN A 13 3.42 19.98 -3.11
CA ASN A 13 2.40 20.28 -4.11
C ASN A 13 3.01 20.80 -5.43
N LYS A 14 4.10 21.58 -5.36
CA LYS A 14 4.82 22.04 -6.55
C LYS A 14 5.42 20.86 -7.32
N ARG A 15 6.10 19.95 -6.62
CA ARG A 15 6.67 18.74 -7.22
C ARG A 15 5.59 17.82 -7.80
N LYS A 16 4.52 17.59 -7.04
CA LYS A 16 3.34 16.85 -7.46
C LYS A 16 2.81 17.37 -8.81
N ARG A 17 2.60 18.69 -8.94
CA ARG A 17 2.13 19.30 -10.20
C ARG A 17 3.08 19.03 -11.37
N SER A 18 4.39 19.05 -11.15
CA SER A 18 5.35 18.70 -12.20
C SER A 18 5.21 17.24 -12.63
N VAL A 19 5.04 16.31 -11.67
CA VAL A 19 4.81 14.89 -11.98
C VAL A 19 3.50 14.69 -12.74
N GLU A 20 2.41 15.31 -12.28
CA GLU A 20 1.09 15.26 -12.94
C GLU A 20 1.17 15.71 -14.41
N LYS A 21 1.95 16.76 -14.70
CA LYS A 21 2.19 17.23 -16.08
C LYS A 21 2.96 16.22 -16.93
N ILE A 22 3.92 15.50 -16.34
CA ILE A 22 4.74 14.51 -17.06
C ILE A 22 3.90 13.28 -17.41
N ILE A 23 3.08 12.82 -16.47
CA ILE A 23 2.28 11.59 -16.64
C ILE A 23 0.93 11.84 -17.34
N GLY A 24 0.49 13.10 -17.43
CA GLY A 24 -0.80 13.47 -18.04
C GLY A 24 -2.02 13.16 -17.17
N GLU A 25 -1.84 12.85 -15.89
CA GLU A 25 -2.89 12.44 -14.96
C GLU A 25 -2.82 13.21 -13.64
N ARG A 26 -3.97 13.33 -12.97
CA ARG A 26 -4.04 13.89 -11.62
C ARG A 26 -3.69 12.84 -10.59
N LEU A 27 -2.86 13.23 -9.64
CA LEU A 27 -2.50 12.45 -8.46
C LEU A 27 -3.20 13.07 -7.25
N ALA A 28 -3.81 12.29 -6.36
CA ALA A 28 -4.03 12.74 -4.99
C ALA A 28 -2.92 12.18 -4.11
N LEU A 29 -2.33 12.99 -3.22
CA LEU A 29 -1.23 12.52 -2.35
C LEU A 29 -1.68 11.35 -1.44
N LYS A 30 -2.97 11.30 -1.09
CA LYS A 30 -3.58 10.17 -0.35
C LYS A 30 -3.56 8.86 -1.14
N ASP A 31 -3.50 8.91 -2.47
CA ASP A 31 -3.46 7.72 -3.32
C ASP A 31 -2.09 7.04 -3.24
N ALA A 32 -1.02 7.79 -2.93
CA ALA A 32 0.28 7.20 -2.66
C ALA A 32 0.24 6.27 -1.43
N ARG A 33 -0.48 6.67 -0.38
CA ARG A 33 -0.71 5.83 0.81
C ARG A 33 -1.55 4.58 0.46
N ARG A 34 -2.56 4.70 -0.41
CA ARG A 34 -3.35 3.58 -0.97
C ARG A 34 -2.49 2.61 -1.78
N ALA A 35 -1.71 3.13 -2.72
CA ALA A 35 -0.82 2.34 -3.55
C ALA A 35 0.24 1.60 -2.73
N TYR A 36 0.77 2.23 -1.67
CA TYR A 36 1.69 1.56 -0.75
C TYR A 36 1.03 0.36 -0.04
N GLY A 37 -0.14 0.58 0.57
CA GLY A 37 -0.85 -0.48 1.30
C GLY A 37 -1.15 -1.68 0.40
N GLN A 38 -1.70 -1.42 -0.79
CA GLN A 38 -2.11 -2.48 -1.70
C GLN A 38 -0.88 -3.24 -2.21
N ARG A 39 0.19 -2.53 -2.57
CA ARG A 39 1.42 -3.15 -3.07
C ARG A 39 2.10 -4.05 -2.03
N MET A 40 2.08 -3.68 -0.75
CA MET A 40 2.66 -4.53 0.30
C MET A 40 1.79 -5.76 0.56
N PHE A 41 0.48 -5.56 0.55
CA PHE A 41 -0.49 -6.64 0.67
C PHE A 41 -0.38 -7.64 -0.49
N ASP A 42 -0.31 -7.17 -1.74
CA ASP A 42 -0.13 -7.99 -2.95
C ASP A 42 1.18 -8.81 -2.92
N ARG A 43 2.17 -8.40 -2.11
CA ARG A 43 3.43 -9.12 -1.88
C ARG A 43 3.36 -10.12 -0.71
N GLY A 44 2.18 -10.33 -0.14
CA GLY A 44 1.97 -11.24 0.98
C GLY A 44 2.43 -10.71 2.33
N VAL A 45 2.68 -9.40 2.47
CA VAL A 45 3.03 -8.82 3.77
C VAL A 45 1.77 -8.85 4.67
N PRO A 46 1.88 -9.35 5.93
CA PRO A 46 0.76 -9.38 6.86
C PRO A 46 0.10 -8.00 7.01
N ILE A 47 -1.22 -7.98 6.99
CA ILE A 47 -2.01 -6.74 7.00
C ILE A 47 -1.78 -5.91 8.27
N GLU A 48 -1.48 -6.56 9.38
CA GLU A 48 -1.10 -5.97 10.66
C GLU A 48 0.18 -5.15 10.52
N SER A 49 1.20 -5.71 9.86
CA SER A 49 2.47 -5.04 9.61
C SER A 49 2.30 -3.85 8.67
N VAL A 50 1.49 -4.01 7.62
CA VAL A 50 1.14 -2.91 6.70
C VAL A 50 0.40 -1.80 7.45
N SER A 51 -0.57 -2.16 8.30
CA SER A 51 -1.35 -1.22 9.11
C SER A 51 -0.48 -0.43 10.08
N TYR A 52 0.45 -1.10 10.77
CA TYR A 52 1.39 -0.46 11.69
C TYR A 52 2.33 0.49 10.95
N ALA A 53 2.90 0.08 9.81
CA ALA A 53 3.77 0.92 8.99
C ALA A 53 3.08 2.19 8.46
N MET A 54 1.76 2.13 8.27
CA MET A 54 0.97 3.28 7.81
C MET A 54 0.52 4.22 8.94
N GLY A 55 0.74 3.83 10.21
CA GLY A 55 0.33 4.58 11.39
C GLY A 55 -1.19 4.54 11.60
N HIS A 56 -1.84 3.42 11.30
CA HIS A 56 -3.27 3.26 11.54
C HIS A 56 -3.54 2.64 12.92
N ASP A 57 -4.46 3.25 13.67
CA ASP A 57 -4.90 2.76 14.99
C ASP A 57 -5.70 1.44 14.91
N SER A 58 -6.19 1.07 13.73
CA SER A 58 -6.93 -0.17 13.51
C SER A 58 -6.70 -0.76 12.12
N ILE A 59 -6.52 -2.08 12.10
CA ILE A 59 -6.38 -2.91 10.88
C ILE A 59 -7.61 -2.76 9.96
N LYS A 60 -8.80 -2.50 10.53
CA LYS A 60 -10.05 -2.32 9.76
C LYS A 60 -9.96 -1.17 8.75
N THR A 61 -9.24 -0.10 9.09
CA THR A 61 -9.03 1.05 8.19
C THR A 61 -8.15 0.66 7.00
N THR A 62 -7.15 -0.19 7.23
CA THR A 62 -6.23 -0.70 6.20
C THR A 62 -6.94 -1.66 5.25
N GLN A 63 -7.73 -2.60 5.78
CA GLN A 63 -8.51 -3.55 4.98
C GLN A 63 -9.55 -2.87 4.10
N LYS A 64 -10.28 -1.87 4.61
CA LYS A 64 -11.38 -1.23 3.87
C LYS A 64 -10.93 -0.36 2.69
N TYR A 65 -9.76 0.28 2.79
CA TYR A 65 -9.38 1.35 1.84
C TYR A 65 -8.01 1.17 1.19
N TYR A 66 -7.19 0.26 1.68
CA TYR A 66 -5.77 0.20 1.32
C TYR A 66 -5.28 -1.20 0.95
N ALA A 67 -6.02 -2.27 1.24
CA ALA A 67 -5.64 -3.64 0.94
C ALA A 67 -6.90 -4.49 0.69
N ASN A 68 -7.47 -4.34 -0.51
CA ASN A 68 -8.64 -5.12 -0.91
C ASN A 68 -8.17 -6.31 -1.76
N TYR A 69 -8.74 -7.49 -1.51
CA TYR A 69 -8.58 -8.60 -2.43
C TYR A 69 -9.27 -8.24 -3.74
N ARG A 70 -8.59 -8.41 -4.87
CA ARG A 70 -9.26 -8.38 -6.17
C ARG A 70 -10.06 -9.67 -6.28
N GLU A 71 -11.33 -9.61 -6.70
CA GLU A 71 -12.19 -10.80 -6.83
C GLU A 71 -11.51 -11.93 -7.61
N GLU A 72 -10.81 -11.58 -8.68
CA GLU A 72 -10.04 -12.51 -9.52
C GLU A 72 -8.92 -13.25 -8.77
N SER A 73 -8.43 -12.73 -7.64
CA SER A 73 -7.30 -13.28 -6.88
C SER A 73 -7.70 -14.11 -5.65
N ILE A 74 -8.99 -14.17 -5.30
CA ILE A 74 -9.41 -14.80 -4.03
C ILE A 74 -9.27 -16.32 -4.11
N LEU A 75 -9.74 -16.95 -5.19
CA LEU A 75 -9.65 -18.41 -5.34
C LEU A 75 -8.18 -18.86 -5.44
N ASP A 76 -7.37 -18.15 -6.20
CA ASP A 76 -5.94 -18.46 -6.34
C ASP A 76 -5.21 -18.35 -4.99
N ASN A 77 -5.45 -17.28 -4.22
CA ASN A 77 -4.89 -17.16 -2.87
C ASN A 77 -5.35 -18.28 -1.93
N ILE A 78 -6.62 -18.69 -1.99
CA ILE A 78 -7.12 -19.82 -1.19
C ILE A 78 -6.39 -21.10 -1.59
N TYR A 79 -6.24 -21.37 -2.89
CA TYR A 79 -5.54 -22.55 -3.38
C TYR A 79 -4.06 -22.55 -2.99
N ASP A 80 -3.37 -21.42 -3.08
CA ASP A 80 -1.96 -21.31 -2.69
C ASP A 80 -1.76 -21.53 -1.18
N VAL A 81 -2.64 -21.00 -0.33
CA VAL A 81 -2.63 -21.28 1.12
C VAL A 81 -2.91 -22.76 1.40
N MET A 82 -3.84 -23.38 0.67
CA MET A 82 -4.15 -24.80 0.81
C MET A 82 -2.99 -25.70 0.37
N ARG A 83 -2.29 -25.35 -0.72
CA ARG A 83 -1.10 -26.08 -1.21
C ARG A 83 0.10 -25.92 -0.28
N GLY A 84 0.32 -24.73 0.29
CA GLY A 84 1.37 -24.50 1.28
C GLY A 84 1.19 -25.29 2.58
N ARG A 85 -0.04 -25.68 2.92
CA ARG A 85 -0.35 -26.58 4.05
C ARG A 85 -0.09 -28.06 3.77
N SER A 86 -0.11 -28.52 2.51
CA SER A 86 0.16 -29.93 2.19
C SER A 86 1.65 -30.27 2.19
N GLU A 87 2.55 -29.31 1.97
CA GLU A 87 4.01 -29.53 2.00
C GLU A 87 4.62 -29.44 3.41
N SER A 88 3.82 -29.08 4.42
CA SER A 88 4.27 -28.85 5.80
C SER A 88 3.68 -29.82 6.84
N MET A 89 3.04 -30.92 6.41
CA MET A 89 2.71 -32.04 7.31
C MET A 89 3.63 -33.24 7.03
N PRO A 90 4.32 -33.78 8.05
CA PRO A 90 4.97 -35.10 7.94
C PRO A 90 3.96 -36.23 7.77
#